data_AF-A0A2G2W826-F1
#
_entry.id   AF-A0A2G2W826-F1
#
_cell.length_a   1.000
_cell.length_b   1.000
_cell.length_c   1.000
_cell.angle_alpha   90.00
_cell.angle_beta   90.00
_cell.angle_gamma   90.00
#
_symmetry.space_group_name_H-M   'P 1'
#
loop_
_entity.id
_entity.type
_entity.pdbx_description
1 polymer ?
#
loop_
_entity_poly.entity_id
_entity_poly.type
_entity_poly.pdbx_seq_one_letter_code
_entity_poly.pdbx_strand_id
1 'polypeptide(L)'
;MASSNLSWCCSPIPKPSSKTPFSSSLSPLNTSGFSGISLHKSISSSRVHAKFDKFQSQENLEQQLPQQPLQTMDEEEQEEDDSCLPSDLEGAVQQSGQAAASFVSSGGMRAIVELLIPQLQFLDDEGAQTELWELSRLFLETLIEETGCQRVKAVFPDAGAAALLKYRWKDATFEFASLGDRKPVSREDEIVVMVVPDYQMLEYVEKIASELSDDPPRPLIMWNPRLVSEDVGVGINVRRLRRNFLSTFTVAYSMRPLPDGAVFRCYPGLWKVFYDDKDRPNRYLLAKEQISRPTIEDLEIIYGGVDEKEEKGPSLLSQAAGIFSSINRFMKVISR
;
A
#
# COMPACT_ATOMS: atom_id res chain seq x y z
N MET A 1 59.40 -43.71 7.67
CA MET A 1 59.33 -43.19 6.27
C MET A 1 58.60 -44.23 5.45
N ALA A 2 57.33 -44.00 5.17
CA ALA A 2 56.50 -44.86 4.35
C ALA A 2 55.58 -43.95 3.52
N SER A 3 55.76 -44.05 2.21
CA SER A 3 55.06 -43.33 1.16
C SER A 3 53.75 -44.04 0.81
N SER A 4 52.64 -43.30 0.81
CA SER A 4 51.31 -43.81 0.50
C SER A 4 50.85 -43.28 -0.86
N ASN A 5 50.55 -44.21 -1.76
CA ASN A 5 50.15 -43.99 -3.15
C ASN A 5 48.68 -43.55 -3.30
N LEU A 6 48.47 -42.66 -4.27
CA LEU A 6 47.18 -42.26 -4.82
C LEU A 6 46.61 -43.36 -5.74
N SER A 7 45.31 -43.59 -5.70
CA SER A 7 44.58 -44.32 -6.75
C SER A 7 43.36 -43.52 -7.22
N TRP A 8 43.34 -43.24 -8.52
CA TRP A 8 42.21 -42.70 -9.28
C TRP A 8 41.37 -43.86 -9.83
N CYS A 9 40.04 -43.73 -9.79
CA CYS A 9 39.13 -44.56 -10.57
C CYS A 9 38.22 -43.67 -11.41
N CYS A 10 38.40 -43.74 -12.73
CA CYS A 10 37.45 -43.27 -13.75
C CYS A 10 36.45 -44.39 -14.07
N SER A 11 35.21 -44.03 -14.40
CA SER A 11 34.25 -44.92 -15.09
C SER A 11 33.27 -44.11 -15.95
N PRO A 12 32.71 -44.69 -17.03
CA PRO A 12 32.48 -43.99 -18.29
C PRO A 12 31.01 -43.72 -18.68
N ILE A 13 30.85 -42.83 -19.66
CA ILE A 13 29.62 -42.38 -20.34
C ILE A 13 28.99 -43.49 -21.20
N PRO A 14 27.65 -43.52 -21.33
CA PRO A 14 27.02 -44.04 -22.55
C PRO A 14 25.98 -43.07 -23.19
N LYS A 15 26.01 -43.02 -24.52
CA LYS A 15 25.01 -42.53 -25.51
C LYS A 15 25.17 -43.42 -26.76
N PRO A 16 24.31 -43.40 -27.80
CA PRO A 16 22.86 -43.10 -27.94
C PRO A 16 22.13 -44.09 -28.90
N SER A 17 20.79 -43.95 -29.10
CA SER A 17 20.00 -44.14 -30.37
C SER A 17 18.50 -44.26 -29.98
N SER A 18 17.44 -43.91 -30.74
CA SER A 18 17.20 -43.63 -32.16
C SER A 18 15.81 -42.94 -32.38
N LYS A 19 15.73 -42.08 -33.41
CA LYS A 19 14.67 -41.87 -34.45
C LYS A 19 13.18 -41.53 -34.11
N THR A 20 12.84 -40.28 -34.48
CA THR A 20 11.64 -39.65 -35.17
C THR A 20 10.59 -40.55 -35.86
N PRO A 21 9.30 -40.13 -36.10
CA PRO A 21 8.94 -38.88 -36.83
C PRO A 21 7.65 -38.10 -36.48
N PHE A 22 7.66 -36.85 -36.96
CA PHE A 22 6.63 -35.88 -37.36
C PHE A 22 5.13 -36.21 -37.21
N SER A 23 4.37 -35.19 -36.80
CA SER A 23 3.16 -34.77 -37.53
C SER A 23 2.94 -33.27 -37.42
N SER A 24 2.80 -32.64 -38.58
CA SER A 24 2.48 -31.25 -38.83
C SER A 24 1.08 -31.19 -39.44
N SER A 25 0.20 -30.33 -38.91
CA SER A 25 -0.98 -29.88 -39.64
C SER A 25 -1.22 -28.40 -39.40
N LEU A 26 -0.88 -27.62 -40.41
CA LEU A 26 -1.43 -26.29 -40.68
C LEU A 26 -2.90 -26.45 -41.13
N SER A 27 -3.78 -25.52 -40.76
CA SER A 27 -4.60 -24.73 -41.70
C SER A 27 -5.61 -23.79 -41.01
N PRO A 28 -6.06 -22.72 -41.69
CA PRO A 28 -6.51 -21.46 -41.11
C PRO A 28 -8.02 -21.20 -41.29
N LEU A 29 -8.55 -20.14 -40.66
CA LEU A 29 -9.78 -19.39 -41.04
C LEU A 29 -9.93 -18.23 -40.01
N ASN A 30 -10.45 -17.04 -40.29
CA ASN A 30 -10.69 -16.27 -41.49
C ASN A 30 -10.90 -14.82 -41.00
N THR A 31 -10.55 -13.86 -41.85
CA THR A 31 -10.82 -12.43 -41.68
C THR A 31 -12.31 -12.11 -41.84
N SER A 32 -12.85 -11.19 -41.03
CA SER A 32 -13.94 -10.29 -41.44
C SER A 32 -13.90 -9.02 -40.59
N GLY A 33 -13.59 -7.89 -41.23
CA GLY A 33 -13.70 -6.57 -40.61
C GLY A 33 -15.13 -6.06 -40.58
N PHE A 34 -15.39 -5.10 -39.68
CA PHE A 34 -16.43 -4.10 -39.84
C PHE A 34 -15.99 -2.78 -39.19
N SER A 35 -16.30 -1.70 -39.89
CA SER A 35 -15.96 -0.30 -39.61
C SER A 35 -16.98 0.38 -38.70
N GLY A 36 -16.54 1.44 -38.01
CA GLY A 36 -17.39 2.48 -37.38
C GLY A 36 -17.85 2.12 -35.96
N ILE A 37 -18.06 3.03 -35.01
CA ILE A 37 -18.26 4.48 -35.05
C ILE A 37 -17.81 5.00 -33.66
N SER A 38 -17.07 6.11 -33.64
CA SER A 38 -16.74 6.89 -32.44
C SER A 38 -18.02 7.42 -31.78
N LEU A 39 -18.23 7.09 -30.51
CA LEU A 39 -19.19 7.74 -29.63
C LEU A 39 -18.44 8.17 -28.38
N HIS A 40 -17.98 9.42 -28.40
CA HIS A 40 -17.67 10.16 -27.17
C HIS A 40 -18.96 10.23 -26.34
N LYS A 41 -19.02 9.43 -25.28
CA LYS A 41 -20.01 9.61 -24.21
C LYS A 41 -19.28 10.26 -23.06
N SER A 42 -19.44 11.57 -22.89
CA SER A 42 -19.04 12.24 -21.65
C SER A 42 -19.97 11.71 -20.55
N ILE A 43 -19.47 10.76 -19.79
CA ILE A 43 -20.13 10.31 -18.57
C ILE A 43 -19.66 11.28 -17.49
N SER A 44 -20.53 12.23 -17.16
CA SER A 44 -20.48 12.97 -15.91
C SER A 44 -20.60 11.93 -14.79
N SER A 45 -19.48 11.55 -14.17
CA SER A 45 -19.50 10.62 -13.05
C SER A 45 -19.59 11.41 -11.76
N SER A 46 -20.80 11.62 -11.25
CA SER A 46 -20.99 11.88 -9.82
C SER A 46 -20.58 10.59 -9.09
N ARG A 47 -19.29 10.46 -8.76
CA ARG A 47 -18.76 9.30 -8.05
C ARG A 47 -19.21 9.39 -6.61
N VAL A 48 -20.11 8.50 -6.21
CA VAL A 48 -20.49 8.34 -4.82
C VAL A 48 -19.35 7.57 -4.15
N HIS A 49 -18.50 8.29 -3.41
CA HIS A 49 -17.45 7.67 -2.59
C HIS A 49 -18.11 7.01 -1.37
N ALA A 50 -17.80 5.73 -1.11
CA ALA A 50 -18.39 4.96 -0.02
C ALA A 50 -17.47 4.93 1.21
N LYS A 51 -18.07 4.94 2.41
CA LYS A 51 -17.35 4.87 3.69
C LYS A 51 -16.76 3.47 3.92
N PHE A 52 -15.50 3.41 4.33
CA PHE A 52 -14.76 2.16 4.55
C PHE A 52 -15.29 1.28 5.71
N ASP A 53 -16.17 1.80 6.57
CA ASP A 53 -16.79 1.03 7.66
C ASP A 53 -17.88 0.03 7.22
N LYS A 54 -18.34 0.08 5.96
CA LYS A 54 -19.45 -0.74 5.48
C LYS A 54 -19.20 -1.40 4.13
N PHE A 55 -18.18 -2.27 4.05
CA PHE A 55 -18.19 -3.34 3.05
C PHE A 55 -19.01 -4.52 3.58
N GLN A 56 -20.33 -4.36 3.63
CA GLN A 56 -21.25 -5.49 3.65
C GLN A 56 -21.80 -5.67 2.24
N SER A 57 -21.68 -6.89 1.74
CA SER A 57 -22.25 -7.37 0.48
C SER A 57 -23.75 -7.06 0.43
N GLN A 58 -24.14 -6.04 -0.33
CA GLN A 58 -25.55 -5.83 -0.66
C GLN A 58 -25.94 -6.77 -1.78
N GLU A 59 -26.46 -7.94 -1.40
CA GLU A 59 -27.37 -8.68 -2.26
C GLU A 59 -28.67 -7.88 -2.43
N ASN A 60 -29.00 -7.61 -3.70
CA ASN A 60 -30.30 -7.26 -4.27
C ASN A 60 -31.40 -6.71 -3.32
N LEU A 61 -31.71 -5.42 -3.49
CA LEU A 61 -33.11 -4.99 -3.44
C LEU A 61 -33.37 -3.86 -4.44
N GLU A 62 -33.86 -4.25 -5.62
CA GLU A 62 -34.50 -3.32 -6.56
C GLU A 62 -35.75 -2.72 -5.89
N GLN A 63 -35.76 -1.41 -5.69
CA GLN A 63 -37.00 -0.66 -5.51
C GLN A 63 -36.98 0.59 -6.40
N GLN A 64 -37.78 0.52 -7.46
CA GLN A 64 -38.08 1.61 -8.37
C GLN A 64 -38.79 2.76 -7.64
N LEU A 65 -38.31 3.99 -7.83
CA LEU A 65 -39.07 5.21 -7.58
C LEU A 65 -39.00 6.14 -8.81
N PRO A 66 -40.06 6.94 -9.08
CA PRO A 66 -40.30 7.52 -10.39
C PRO A 66 -39.56 8.84 -10.62
N GLN A 67 -39.21 9.05 -11.89
CA GLN A 67 -38.49 10.21 -12.42
C GLN A 67 -39.33 11.49 -12.34
N GLN A 68 -38.72 12.59 -11.87
CA GLN A 68 -39.18 13.96 -12.15
C GLN A 68 -38.06 14.77 -12.82
N PRO A 69 -38.40 15.78 -13.65
CA PRO A 69 -37.49 16.32 -14.66
C PRO A 69 -36.46 17.29 -14.10
N LEU A 70 -35.25 17.21 -14.67
CA LEU A 70 -34.11 18.10 -14.47
C LEU A 70 -34.51 19.59 -14.54
N GLN A 71 -34.21 20.33 -13.48
CA GLN A 71 -33.81 21.73 -13.60
C GLN A 71 -32.29 21.77 -13.51
N THR A 72 -31.65 22.06 -14.64
CA THR A 72 -30.23 22.39 -14.73
C THR A 72 -30.01 23.72 -14.00
N MET A 73 -29.58 23.64 -12.74
CA MET A 73 -28.78 24.70 -12.14
C MET A 73 -27.33 24.34 -12.42
N ASP A 74 -26.60 25.28 -13.00
CA ASP A 74 -25.15 25.24 -13.12
C ASP A 74 -24.58 25.23 -11.69
N GLU A 75 -24.44 24.04 -11.10
CA GLU A 75 -23.60 23.82 -9.93
C GLU A 75 -22.17 23.88 -10.45
N GLU A 76 -21.47 24.95 -10.12
CA GLU A 76 -20.01 24.96 -10.09
C GLU A 76 -19.59 23.70 -9.33
N GLU A 77 -18.99 22.72 -10.00
CA GLU A 77 -18.39 21.54 -9.37
C GLU A 77 -17.32 22.05 -8.39
N GLN A 78 -17.73 22.35 -7.15
CA GLN A 78 -16.81 22.50 -6.04
C GLN A 78 -16.18 21.12 -5.88
N GLU A 79 -14.91 21.00 -6.28
CA GLU A 79 -14.12 19.82 -5.99
C GLU A 79 -14.28 19.51 -4.51
N GLU A 80 -14.92 18.39 -4.21
CA GLU A 80 -15.24 18.04 -2.84
C GLU A 80 -13.94 17.68 -2.12
N ASP A 81 -13.77 18.14 -0.88
CA ASP A 81 -12.51 18.06 -0.12
C ASP A 81 -11.97 16.62 0.02
N ASP A 82 -12.84 15.61 -0.07
CA ASP A 82 -12.54 14.18 0.06
C ASP A 82 -12.38 13.44 -1.27
N SER A 83 -12.43 14.14 -2.41
CA SER A 83 -12.25 13.57 -3.76
C SER A 83 -10.93 12.83 -3.95
N CYS A 84 -9.93 13.12 -3.11
CA CYS A 84 -8.65 12.41 -3.11
C CYS A 84 -8.71 11.02 -2.45
N LEU A 85 -9.78 10.69 -1.71
CA LEU A 85 -9.93 9.39 -1.05
C LEU A 85 -10.38 8.32 -2.06
N PRO A 86 -9.85 7.09 -1.95
CA PRO A 86 -10.29 5.99 -2.78
C PRO A 86 -11.75 5.62 -2.48
N SER A 87 -12.48 5.17 -3.50
CA SER A 87 -13.88 4.75 -3.38
C SER A 87 -14.05 3.35 -2.77
N ASP A 88 -13.07 2.48 -2.97
CA ASP A 88 -13.08 1.07 -2.56
C ASP A 88 -11.67 0.53 -2.28
N LEU A 89 -11.59 -0.74 -1.86
CA LEU A 89 -10.32 -1.39 -1.54
C LEU A 89 -9.42 -1.52 -2.78
N GLU A 90 -9.98 -1.92 -3.93
CA GLU A 90 -9.23 -2.02 -5.19
C GLU A 90 -8.70 -0.64 -5.63
N GLY A 91 -9.52 0.40 -5.55
CA GLY A 91 -9.13 1.78 -5.82
C GLY A 91 -8.06 2.28 -4.85
N ALA A 92 -8.11 1.90 -3.58
CA ALA A 92 -7.06 2.21 -2.60
C ALA A 92 -5.73 1.52 -2.96
N VAL A 93 -5.78 0.27 -3.43
CA VAL A 93 -4.61 -0.47 -3.88
C VAL A 93 -4.02 0.14 -5.15
N GLN A 94 -4.85 0.48 -6.15
CA GLN A 94 -4.42 1.14 -7.38
C GLN A 94 -3.79 2.51 -7.06
N GLN A 95 -4.47 3.34 -6.27
CA GLN A 95 -3.96 4.65 -5.86
C GLN A 95 -2.63 4.51 -5.09
N SER A 96 -2.49 3.47 -4.27
CA SER A 96 -1.23 3.20 -3.57
C SER A 96 -0.08 2.83 -4.51
N GLY A 97 -0.37 2.11 -5.61
CA GLY A 97 0.59 1.82 -6.68
C GLY A 97 1.07 3.08 -7.38
N GLN A 98 0.14 3.98 -7.72
CA GLN A 98 0.45 5.29 -8.32
C GLN A 98 1.29 6.18 -7.41
N ALA A 99 0.96 6.23 -6.12
CA ALA A 99 1.73 6.98 -5.14
C ALA A 99 3.16 6.43 -4.97
N ALA A 100 3.31 5.11 -4.94
CA ALA A 100 4.61 4.45 -4.88
C ALA A 100 5.43 4.69 -6.16
N ALA A 101 4.82 4.59 -7.34
CA ALA A 101 5.45 4.89 -8.62
C ALA A 101 5.94 6.34 -8.70
N SER A 102 5.11 7.29 -8.27
CA SER A 102 5.46 8.71 -8.21
C SER A 102 6.63 8.96 -7.25
N PHE A 103 6.62 8.30 -6.08
CA PHE A 103 7.72 8.37 -5.12
C PHE A 103 9.03 7.83 -5.70
N VAL A 104 9.01 6.66 -6.34
CA VAL A 104 10.21 6.08 -6.97
C VAL A 104 10.72 6.96 -8.11
N SER A 105 9.82 7.44 -8.97
CA SER A 105 10.15 8.32 -10.11
C SER A 105 10.76 9.66 -9.68
N SER A 106 10.44 10.13 -8.47
CA SER A 106 11.06 11.31 -7.86
C SER A 106 12.47 11.06 -7.29
N GLY A 107 12.97 9.82 -7.37
CA GLY A 107 14.25 9.39 -6.78
C GLY A 107 14.12 8.82 -5.37
N GLY A 108 12.91 8.49 -4.92
CA GLY A 108 12.66 7.86 -3.62
C GLY A 108 13.15 6.41 -3.58
N MET A 109 13.94 6.06 -2.56
CA MET A 109 14.61 4.75 -2.48
C MET A 109 13.95 3.75 -1.53
N ARG A 110 13.27 4.21 -0.48
CA ARG A 110 12.67 3.35 0.54
C ARG A 110 11.26 3.80 0.83
N ALA A 111 10.28 3.00 0.43
CA ALA A 111 8.86 3.31 0.58
C ALA A 111 8.12 2.28 1.43
N ILE A 112 7.15 2.76 2.20
CA ILE A 112 6.11 1.94 2.80
C ILE A 112 4.77 2.34 2.21
N VAL A 113 3.99 1.33 1.82
CA VAL A 113 2.56 1.45 1.51
C VAL A 113 1.83 0.69 2.61
N GLU A 114 0.99 1.38 3.39
CA GLU A 114 0.22 0.76 4.47
C GLU A 114 -1.29 0.96 4.26
N LEU A 115 -2.03 -0.15 4.20
CA LEU A 115 -3.48 -0.16 4.03
C LEU A 115 -4.08 -0.62 5.35
N LEU A 116 -4.30 0.32 6.27
CA LEU A 116 -4.79 0.07 7.62
C LEU A 116 -6.33 -0.01 7.64
N ILE A 117 -6.87 -0.77 6.69
CA ILE A 117 -8.28 -0.94 6.44
C ILE A 117 -8.73 -2.26 7.08
N PRO A 118 -9.81 -2.29 7.89
CA PRO A 118 -10.24 -3.51 8.60
C PRO A 118 -10.41 -4.74 7.70
N GLN A 119 -10.95 -4.56 6.50
CA GLN A 119 -11.16 -5.63 5.52
C GLN A 119 -9.86 -6.38 5.19
N LEU A 120 -8.75 -5.65 5.02
CA LEU A 120 -7.45 -6.24 4.71
C LEU A 120 -6.83 -7.01 5.89
N GLN A 121 -7.24 -6.72 7.13
CA GLN A 121 -6.83 -7.47 8.32
C GLN A 121 -7.53 -8.83 8.42
N PHE A 122 -8.74 -8.96 7.86
CA PHE A 122 -9.45 -10.24 7.79
C PHE A 122 -8.93 -11.14 6.65
N LEU A 123 -8.22 -10.57 5.66
CA LEU A 123 -7.68 -11.35 4.55
C LEU A 123 -6.50 -12.28 4.95
N ASP A 124 -6.03 -12.21 6.19
CA ASP A 124 -5.01 -13.13 6.72
C ASP A 124 -5.60 -14.44 7.26
N ASP A 125 -6.92 -14.52 7.45
CA ASP A 125 -7.59 -15.72 7.94
C ASP A 125 -7.55 -16.85 6.89
N GLU A 126 -7.60 -18.10 7.37
CA GLU A 126 -7.62 -19.29 6.51
C GLU A 126 -8.77 -19.21 5.50
N GLY A 127 -8.43 -19.05 4.21
CA GLY A 127 -9.39 -18.99 3.10
C GLY A 127 -9.44 -17.65 2.36
N ALA A 128 -9.02 -16.54 2.99
CA ALA A 128 -9.09 -15.20 2.41
C ALA A 128 -7.77 -14.73 1.77
N GLN A 129 -6.68 -15.49 1.96
CA GLN A 129 -5.35 -15.19 1.40
C GLN A 129 -5.32 -15.04 -0.11
N THR A 130 -6.24 -15.68 -0.84
CA THR A 130 -6.28 -15.54 -2.31
C THR A 130 -6.58 -14.10 -2.72
N GLU A 131 -7.50 -13.43 -2.03
CA GLU A 131 -7.85 -12.04 -2.32
C GLU A 131 -6.68 -11.10 -2.01
N LEU A 132 -5.97 -11.32 -0.89
CA LEU A 132 -4.75 -10.58 -0.55
C LEU A 132 -3.71 -10.66 -1.68
N TRP A 133 -3.53 -11.85 -2.26
CA TRP A 133 -2.60 -12.04 -3.35
C TRP A 133 -3.04 -11.32 -4.63
N GLU A 134 -4.32 -11.39 -5.01
CA GLU A 134 -4.83 -10.64 -6.17
C GLU A 134 -4.70 -9.12 -5.97
N LEU A 135 -4.93 -8.60 -4.76
CA LEU A 135 -4.68 -7.18 -4.44
C LEU A 135 -3.18 -6.84 -4.53
N SER A 136 -2.30 -7.71 -4.06
CA SER A 136 -0.84 -7.50 -4.20
C SER A 136 -0.41 -7.49 -5.66
N ARG A 137 -1.05 -8.30 -6.52
CA ARG A 137 -0.83 -8.31 -7.96
C ARG A 137 -1.30 -7.01 -8.60
N LEU A 138 -2.49 -6.53 -8.26
CA LEU A 138 -3.01 -5.23 -8.73
C LEU A 138 -2.05 -4.08 -8.39
N PHE A 139 -1.51 -4.07 -7.16
CA PHE A 139 -0.49 -3.09 -6.77
C PHE A 139 0.76 -3.17 -7.67
N LEU A 140 1.29 -4.38 -7.88
CA LEU A 140 2.49 -4.60 -8.69
C LEU A 140 2.28 -4.19 -10.16
N GLU A 141 1.15 -4.56 -10.75
CA GLU A 141 0.81 -4.21 -12.13
C GLU A 141 0.66 -2.69 -12.29
N THR A 142 -0.03 -2.03 -11.36
CA THR A 142 -0.14 -0.56 -11.36
C THR A 142 1.23 0.11 -11.23
N LEU A 143 2.08 -0.39 -10.33
CA LEU A 143 3.44 0.13 -10.17
C LEU A 143 4.28 -0.01 -11.45
N ILE A 144 4.19 -1.15 -12.13
CA ILE A 144 4.91 -1.41 -13.39
C ILE A 144 4.42 -0.50 -14.51
N GLU A 145 3.09 -0.35 -14.64
CA GLU A 145 2.49 0.52 -15.65
C GLU A 145 2.91 1.99 -15.48
N GLU A 146 2.84 2.49 -14.25
CA GLU A 146 3.13 3.90 -13.94
C GLU A 146 4.63 4.22 -13.97
N THR A 147 5.50 3.28 -13.60
CA THR A 147 6.96 3.48 -13.65
C THR A 147 7.58 3.17 -15.02
N GLY A 148 6.95 2.30 -15.80
CA GLY A 148 7.52 1.75 -17.03
C GLY A 148 8.72 0.81 -16.81
N CYS A 149 9.04 0.45 -15.56
CA CYS A 149 10.15 -0.45 -15.24
C CYS A 149 9.85 -1.88 -15.68
N GLN A 150 10.84 -2.56 -16.27
CA GLN A 150 10.67 -3.91 -16.81
C GLN A 150 11.13 -4.99 -15.84
N ARG A 151 12.04 -4.66 -14.91
CA ARG A 151 12.63 -5.63 -13.98
C ARG A 151 12.18 -5.37 -12.54
N VAL A 152 10.87 -5.52 -12.31
CA VAL A 152 10.29 -5.48 -10.97
C VAL A 152 10.36 -6.87 -10.34
N LYS A 153 10.86 -6.95 -9.11
CA LYS A 153 10.93 -8.18 -8.30
C LYS A 153 9.90 -8.14 -7.18
N ALA A 154 8.99 -9.09 -7.15
CA ALA A 154 8.09 -9.32 -6.03
C ALA A 154 8.68 -10.38 -5.08
N VAL A 155 8.95 -9.99 -3.84
CA VAL A 155 9.47 -10.86 -2.78
C VAL A 155 8.34 -11.19 -1.82
N PHE A 156 7.89 -12.44 -1.84
CA PHE A 156 6.79 -12.95 -1.03
C PHE A 156 7.27 -13.46 0.34
N PRO A 157 6.36 -13.61 1.33
CA PRO A 157 6.72 -13.96 2.70
C PRO A 157 7.47 -15.29 2.84
N ASP A 158 7.12 -16.28 2.03
CA ASP A 158 7.72 -17.62 2.05
C ASP A 158 7.76 -18.27 0.66
N ALA A 159 8.52 -19.37 0.56
CA ALA A 159 8.74 -20.09 -0.70
C ALA A 159 7.48 -20.79 -1.24
N GLY A 160 6.57 -21.19 -0.35
CA GLY A 160 5.29 -21.80 -0.72
C GLY A 160 4.38 -20.78 -1.41
N ALA A 161 4.22 -19.59 -0.82
CA ALA A 161 3.48 -18.48 -1.44
C ALA A 161 4.08 -18.11 -2.81
N ALA A 162 5.40 -17.89 -2.87
CA ALA A 162 6.08 -17.54 -4.12
C ALA A 162 5.89 -18.60 -5.22
N ALA A 163 6.03 -19.89 -4.88
CA ALA A 163 5.87 -20.98 -5.85
C ALA A 163 4.42 -21.13 -6.32
N LEU A 164 3.45 -20.99 -5.40
CA LEU A 164 2.02 -21.05 -5.73
C LEU A 164 1.62 -19.94 -6.70
N LEU A 165 2.02 -18.70 -6.40
CA LEU A 165 1.67 -17.53 -7.21
C LEU A 165 2.38 -17.55 -8.57
N LYS A 166 3.65 -17.97 -8.61
CA LYS A 166 4.37 -18.18 -9.87
C LYS A 166 3.69 -19.23 -10.77
N TYR A 167 3.09 -20.26 -10.17
CA TYR A 167 2.34 -21.26 -10.93
C TYR A 167 0.99 -20.73 -11.44
N ARG A 168 0.29 -19.91 -10.63
CA ARG A 168 -1.01 -19.33 -10.96
C ARG A 168 -0.91 -18.20 -11.99
N TRP A 169 -0.01 -17.25 -11.79
CA TRP A 169 0.13 -16.03 -12.60
C TRP A 169 1.23 -16.18 -13.65
N LYS A 170 0.97 -16.99 -14.67
CA LYS A 170 1.93 -17.26 -15.76
C LYS A 170 2.15 -16.08 -16.70
N ASP A 171 1.23 -15.12 -16.64
CA ASP A 171 1.17 -13.89 -17.41
C ASP A 171 1.76 -12.69 -16.65
N ALA A 172 2.23 -12.88 -15.42
CA ALA A 172 2.84 -11.82 -14.62
C ALA A 172 4.07 -11.24 -15.32
N THR A 173 4.17 -9.91 -15.31
CA THR A 173 5.26 -9.12 -15.90
C THR A 173 6.41 -8.84 -14.92
N PHE A 174 6.33 -9.38 -13.71
CA PHE A 174 7.33 -9.27 -12.66
C PHE A 174 7.94 -10.63 -12.29
N GLU A 175 9.11 -10.58 -11.66
CA GLU A 175 9.79 -11.77 -11.18
C GLU A 175 9.39 -12.13 -9.75
N PHE A 176 9.31 -13.43 -9.46
CA PHE A 176 8.92 -13.97 -8.15
C PHE A 176 10.15 -14.39 -7.36
N ALA A 177 10.20 -14.01 -6.08
CA ALA A 177 11.16 -14.47 -5.09
C ALA A 177 10.48 -14.65 -3.72
N SER A 178 11.19 -15.27 -2.79
CA SER A 178 10.79 -15.43 -1.40
C SER A 178 11.82 -14.81 -0.47
N LEU A 179 11.39 -14.25 0.67
CA LEU A 179 12.30 -13.74 1.71
C LEU A 179 13.31 -14.80 2.20
N GLY A 180 12.92 -16.08 2.17
CA GLY A 180 13.78 -17.21 2.58
C GLY A 180 14.76 -17.68 1.52
N ASP A 181 14.73 -17.12 0.31
CA ASP A 181 15.65 -17.53 -0.77
C ASP A 181 17.10 -17.17 -0.42
N ARG A 182 18.05 -17.97 -0.92
CA ARG A 182 19.48 -17.69 -0.72
C ARG A 182 19.91 -16.36 -1.34
N LYS A 183 19.27 -15.99 -2.45
CA LYS A 183 19.46 -14.75 -3.20
C LYS A 183 18.09 -14.23 -3.67
N PRO A 184 17.35 -13.53 -2.79
CA PRO A 184 15.99 -13.07 -3.09
C PRO A 184 15.97 -11.92 -4.10
N VAL A 185 17.09 -11.19 -4.23
CA VAL A 185 17.27 -10.06 -5.15
C VAL A 185 18.51 -10.26 -6.03
N SER A 186 18.49 -9.70 -7.23
CA SER A 186 19.57 -9.71 -8.22
C SER A 186 19.96 -8.30 -8.62
N ARG A 187 21.17 -8.10 -9.16
CA ARG A 187 21.69 -6.75 -9.50
C ARG A 187 20.95 -6.08 -10.65
N GLU A 188 20.27 -6.86 -11.47
CA GLU A 188 19.50 -6.39 -12.61
C GLU A 188 18.13 -5.83 -12.17
N ASP A 189 17.64 -6.17 -10.98
CA ASP A 189 16.35 -5.70 -10.49
C ASP A 189 16.32 -4.17 -10.42
N GLU A 190 15.32 -3.55 -11.04
CA GLU A 190 15.13 -2.10 -11.04
C GLU A 190 14.36 -1.64 -9.79
N ILE A 191 13.31 -2.36 -9.42
CA ILE A 191 12.49 -2.10 -8.23
C ILE A 191 12.24 -3.42 -7.52
N VAL A 192 12.40 -3.43 -6.20
CA VAL A 192 12.04 -4.59 -5.36
C VAL A 192 10.84 -4.24 -4.51
N VAL A 193 9.83 -5.10 -4.52
CA VAL A 193 8.63 -4.99 -3.72
C VAL A 193 8.54 -6.17 -2.77
N MET A 194 8.56 -5.91 -1.46
CA MET A 194 8.27 -6.92 -0.44
C MET A 194 6.77 -6.92 -0.14
N VAL A 195 6.13 -8.06 -0.32
CA VAL A 195 4.69 -8.23 -0.14
C VAL A 195 4.42 -8.75 1.27
N VAL A 196 3.74 -7.95 2.09
CA VAL A 196 3.28 -8.28 3.45
C VAL A 196 4.37 -8.92 4.34
N PRO A 197 5.57 -8.32 4.47
CA PRO A 197 6.59 -8.88 5.36
C PRO A 197 6.14 -8.75 6.82
N ASP A 198 6.28 -9.83 7.59
CA ASP A 198 5.86 -9.91 8.99
C ASP A 198 7.02 -9.67 9.98
N TYR A 199 6.71 -9.35 11.23
CA TYR A 199 7.69 -9.04 12.28
C TYR A 199 8.71 -10.15 12.54
N GLN A 200 8.38 -11.40 12.23
CA GLN A 200 9.30 -12.54 12.32
C GLN A 200 10.38 -12.49 11.24
N MET A 201 10.13 -11.78 10.14
CA MET A 201 10.97 -11.73 8.95
C MET A 201 11.89 -10.52 8.92
N LEU A 202 11.93 -9.72 9.98
CA LEU A 202 12.67 -8.45 10.02
C LEU A 202 14.14 -8.60 9.59
N GLU A 203 14.82 -9.67 10.03
CA GLU A 203 16.23 -9.89 9.68
C GLU A 203 16.43 -10.04 8.16
N TYR A 204 15.51 -10.74 7.48
CA TYR A 204 15.54 -10.87 6.01
C TYR A 204 15.26 -9.52 5.33
N VAL A 205 14.31 -8.75 5.86
CA VAL A 205 13.99 -7.42 5.35
C VAL A 205 15.18 -6.47 5.48
N GLU A 206 15.86 -6.45 6.64
CA GLU A 206 17.05 -5.63 6.88
C GLU A 206 18.21 -6.02 5.94
N LYS A 207 18.40 -7.32 5.74
CA LYS A 207 19.42 -7.84 4.81
C LYS A 207 19.18 -7.38 3.38
N ILE A 208 17.96 -7.56 2.87
CA ILE A 208 17.62 -7.14 1.50
C ILE A 208 17.71 -5.62 1.37
N ALA A 209 17.21 -4.85 2.34
CA ALA A 209 17.33 -3.40 2.33
C ALA A 209 18.81 -2.94 2.27
N SER A 210 19.71 -3.69 2.91
CA SER A 210 21.15 -3.44 2.85
C SER A 210 21.72 -3.77 1.46
N GLU A 211 21.37 -4.92 0.88
CA GLU A 211 21.79 -5.32 -0.48
C GLU A 211 21.30 -4.35 -1.58
N LEU A 212 20.15 -3.71 -1.37
CA LEU A 212 19.59 -2.72 -2.30
C LEU A 212 20.19 -1.32 -2.12
N SER A 213 20.97 -1.11 -1.06
CA SER A 213 21.70 0.15 -0.81
C SER A 213 23.09 0.18 -1.46
N ASP A 214 23.43 -0.85 -2.26
CA ASP A 214 24.63 -0.90 -3.11
C ASP A 214 24.66 0.27 -4.13
N ASP A 215 25.79 0.50 -4.80
CA ASP A 215 25.95 1.53 -5.83
C ASP A 215 25.73 0.94 -7.25
N PRO A 216 24.72 1.40 -8.03
CA PRO A 216 23.71 2.41 -7.70
C PRO A 216 22.57 1.87 -6.81
N PRO A 217 21.99 2.71 -5.94
CA PRO A 217 20.93 2.29 -5.02
C PRO A 217 19.67 1.94 -5.80
N ARG A 218 18.93 0.94 -5.32
CA ARG A 218 17.73 0.43 -5.96
C ARG A 218 16.52 0.62 -5.05
N PRO A 219 15.39 1.12 -5.56
CA PRO A 219 14.17 1.28 -4.81
C PRO A 219 13.67 -0.02 -4.16
N LEU A 220 13.36 0.08 -2.87
CA LEU A 220 12.68 -0.93 -2.08
C LEU A 220 11.33 -0.40 -1.59
N ILE A 221 10.25 -1.10 -1.95
CA ILE A 221 8.90 -0.81 -1.48
C ILE A 221 8.44 -1.97 -0.59
N MET A 222 7.96 -1.67 0.60
CA MET A 222 7.22 -2.63 1.43
C MET A 222 5.73 -2.36 1.27
N TRP A 223 5.00 -3.35 0.74
CA TRP A 223 3.55 -3.30 0.62
C TRP A 223 2.90 -4.00 1.81
N ASN A 224 2.11 -3.23 2.56
CA ASN A 224 1.41 -3.60 3.79
C ASN A 224 2.26 -4.37 4.83
N PRO A 225 3.42 -3.84 5.26
CA PRO A 225 4.31 -4.53 6.20
C PRO A 225 3.73 -4.60 7.62
N ARG A 226 3.97 -5.73 8.32
CA ARG A 226 3.54 -5.99 9.71
C ARG A 226 4.73 -6.17 10.64
N LEU A 227 5.72 -5.27 10.53
CA LEU A 227 7.02 -5.43 11.18
C LEU A 227 7.02 -5.06 12.68
N VAL A 228 5.90 -4.56 13.20
CA VAL A 228 5.70 -4.27 14.62
C VAL A 228 4.70 -5.29 15.17
N SER A 229 5.06 -5.95 16.27
CA SER A 229 4.16 -6.84 17.00
C SER A 229 3.83 -6.22 18.35
N GLU A 230 2.54 -6.14 18.67
CA GLU A 230 2.05 -5.72 19.99
C GLU A 230 2.08 -6.90 20.98
N ASP A 231 1.81 -8.11 20.50
CA ASP A 231 1.65 -9.32 21.31
C ASP A 231 2.96 -9.99 21.71
N VAL A 232 4.04 -9.76 20.96
CA VAL A 232 5.35 -10.35 21.30
C VAL A 232 6.06 -9.47 22.32
N GLY A 233 6.36 -10.07 23.48
CA GLY A 233 7.18 -9.51 24.56
C GLY A 233 8.65 -9.31 24.18
N VAL A 234 8.93 -8.71 23.02
CA VAL A 234 10.28 -8.35 22.58
C VAL A 234 10.85 -7.26 23.48
N GLY A 235 12.09 -7.47 23.94
CA GLY A 235 12.80 -6.50 24.78
C GLY A 235 12.89 -5.11 24.12
N ILE A 236 13.00 -4.07 24.96
CA ILE A 236 12.98 -2.66 24.53
C ILE A 236 14.02 -2.33 23.44
N ASN A 237 15.16 -3.01 23.43
CA ASN A 237 16.22 -2.84 22.44
C ASN A 237 15.79 -3.30 21.05
N VAL A 238 15.10 -4.45 20.96
CA VAL A 238 14.60 -4.96 19.68
C VAL A 238 13.56 -4.00 19.13
N ARG A 239 12.60 -3.57 19.97
CA ARG A 239 11.58 -2.58 19.58
C ARG A 239 12.21 -1.28 19.07
N ARG A 240 13.27 -0.79 19.72
CA ARG A 240 14.02 0.39 19.27
C ARG A 240 14.72 0.15 17.94
N LEU A 241 15.38 -0.99 17.77
CA LEU A 241 16.05 -1.33 16.51
C LEU A 241 15.04 -1.38 15.34
N ARG A 242 13.89 -2.03 15.53
CA ARG A 242 12.80 -2.06 14.53
C ARG A 242 12.35 -0.65 14.16
N ARG A 243 12.08 0.18 15.18
CA ARG A 243 11.62 1.56 14.97
C ARG A 243 12.66 2.38 14.22
N ASN A 244 13.93 2.22 14.55
CA ASN A 244 15.03 2.89 13.85
C ASN A 244 15.12 2.44 12.39
N PHE A 245 15.01 1.15 12.11
CA PHE A 245 15.01 0.64 10.74
C PHE A 245 13.82 1.17 9.92
N LEU A 246 12.60 1.07 10.46
CA LEU A 246 11.39 1.56 9.81
C LEU A 246 11.41 3.09 9.60
N SER A 247 12.08 3.84 10.49
CA SER A 247 12.24 5.30 10.32
C SER A 247 13.07 5.68 9.08
N THR A 248 13.79 4.74 8.47
CA THR A 248 14.52 4.97 7.21
C THR A 248 13.63 4.92 5.97
N PHE A 249 12.38 4.51 6.11
CA PHE A 249 11.40 4.42 5.03
C PHE A 249 10.48 5.64 5.04
N THR A 250 10.13 6.11 3.86
CA THR A 250 9.07 7.10 3.69
C THR A 250 7.75 6.39 3.50
N VAL A 251 6.71 6.77 4.25
CA VAL A 251 5.35 6.30 3.96
C VAL A 251 4.88 6.99 2.69
N ALA A 252 4.83 6.28 1.56
CA ALA A 252 4.39 6.82 0.28
C ALA A 252 2.86 6.84 0.20
N TYR A 253 2.21 5.88 0.85
CA TYR A 253 0.76 5.78 0.92
C TYR A 253 0.31 5.23 2.26
N SER A 254 -0.73 5.82 2.85
CA SER A 254 -1.39 5.35 4.06
C SER A 254 -2.89 5.64 3.99
N MET A 255 -3.72 4.64 4.25
CA MET A 255 -5.15 4.83 4.44
C MET A 255 -5.58 4.14 5.72
N ARG A 256 -6.10 4.93 6.67
CA ARG A 256 -6.58 4.45 7.97
C ARG A 256 -7.95 5.06 8.28
N PRO A 257 -9.05 4.34 8.04
CA PRO A 257 -10.35 4.69 8.58
C PRO A 257 -10.32 4.70 10.12
N LEU A 258 -11.07 5.63 10.72
CA LEU A 258 -11.24 5.78 12.17
C LEU A 258 -12.74 5.97 12.48
N PRO A 259 -13.20 5.75 13.73
CA PRO A 259 -14.61 5.93 14.08
C PRO A 259 -15.16 7.31 13.73
N ASP A 260 -14.39 8.37 13.99
CA ASP A 260 -14.80 9.77 13.80
C ASP A 260 -14.27 10.38 12.49
N GLY A 261 -13.67 9.57 11.59
CA GLY A 261 -12.98 10.12 10.44
C GLY A 261 -12.01 9.19 9.70
N ALA A 262 -10.96 9.76 9.13
CA ALA A 262 -9.90 9.00 8.48
C ALA A 262 -8.56 9.75 8.51
N VAL A 263 -7.46 8.99 8.55
CA VAL A 263 -6.11 9.51 8.31
C VAL A 263 -5.63 8.97 6.98
N PHE A 264 -5.18 9.88 6.12
CA PHE A 264 -4.82 9.58 4.75
C PHE A 264 -3.48 10.20 4.37
N ARG A 265 -2.74 9.49 3.53
CA ARG A 265 -1.51 9.95 2.90
C ARG A 265 -1.43 9.37 1.51
N CYS A 266 -1.17 10.22 0.52
CA CYS A 266 -0.87 9.81 -0.84
C CYS A 266 0.23 10.72 -1.39
N TYR A 267 1.43 10.18 -1.64
CA TYR A 267 2.55 10.92 -2.21
C TYR A 267 2.19 11.44 -3.62
N PRO A 268 2.52 12.69 -3.99
CA PRO A 268 3.38 13.65 -3.29
C PRO A 268 2.67 14.52 -2.22
N GLY A 269 1.38 14.31 -1.98
CA GLY A 269 0.58 15.05 -1.01
C GLY A 269 1.02 14.89 0.45
N LEU A 270 0.51 15.80 1.29
CA LEU A 270 0.71 15.81 2.73
C LEU A 270 -0.15 14.76 3.44
N TRP A 271 0.08 14.58 4.74
CA TRP A 271 -0.85 13.83 5.57
C TRP A 271 -2.13 14.65 5.75
N LYS A 272 -3.28 14.01 5.55
CA LYS A 272 -4.60 14.61 5.72
C LYS A 272 -5.35 13.86 6.82
N VAL A 273 -6.06 14.61 7.64
CA VAL A 273 -7.03 14.09 8.60
C VAL A 273 -8.40 14.56 8.16
N PHE A 274 -9.36 13.65 8.14
CA PHE A 274 -10.73 13.89 7.73
C PHE A 274 -11.68 13.62 8.88
N TYR A 275 -12.75 14.40 9.01
CA TYR A 275 -13.91 14.07 9.83
C TYR A 275 -14.94 13.28 9.04
N ASP A 276 -15.66 12.41 9.72
CA ASP A 276 -16.90 11.86 9.19
C ASP A 276 -17.93 12.98 9.03
N ASP A 277 -18.50 13.12 7.84
CA ASP A 277 -19.53 14.13 7.58
C ASP A 277 -20.86 13.66 8.16
N LYS A 278 -21.27 14.26 9.29
CA LYS A 278 -22.52 13.93 9.97
C LYS A 278 -23.76 14.31 9.14
N ASP A 279 -23.64 15.32 8.28
CA ASP A 279 -24.74 15.84 7.48
C ASP A 279 -24.88 15.08 6.15
N ARG A 280 -23.76 14.58 5.61
CA ARG A 280 -23.73 13.80 4.36
C ARG A 280 -23.19 12.39 4.60
N PRO A 281 -24.07 11.38 4.74
CA PRO A 281 -23.63 10.02 4.98
C PRO A 281 -22.70 9.52 3.87
N ASN A 282 -21.61 8.85 4.27
CA ASN A 282 -20.53 8.33 3.44
C ASN A 282 -19.55 9.36 2.86
N ARG A 283 -19.57 10.60 3.34
CA ARG A 283 -18.63 11.63 2.90
C ARG A 283 -17.71 12.03 4.04
N TYR A 284 -16.57 12.59 3.67
CA TYR A 284 -15.57 13.08 4.62
C TYR A 284 -15.38 14.59 4.45
N LEU A 285 -15.02 15.27 5.54
CA LEU A 285 -14.65 16.69 5.54
C LEU A 285 -13.18 16.83 5.92
N LEU A 286 -12.40 17.59 5.16
CA LEU A 286 -10.98 17.79 5.47
C LEU A 286 -10.82 18.58 6.77
N ALA A 287 -10.24 17.94 7.79
CA ALA A 287 -10.02 18.54 9.10
C ALA A 287 -8.71 19.33 9.13
N LYS A 288 -7.63 18.72 8.64
CA LYS A 288 -6.27 19.25 8.75
C LYS A 288 -5.33 18.60 7.74
N GLU A 289 -4.39 19.39 7.22
CA GLU A 289 -3.23 18.90 6.48
C GLU A 289 -1.94 19.16 7.27
N GLN A 290 -1.01 18.19 7.25
CA GLN A 290 0.26 18.30 7.95
C GLN A 290 1.38 17.47 7.31
N ILE A 291 2.62 17.88 7.55
CA ILE A 291 3.82 17.29 6.92
C ILE A 291 4.14 15.91 7.51
N SER A 292 3.92 15.73 8.81
CA SER A 292 4.21 14.50 9.54
C SER A 292 2.94 13.69 9.83
N ARG A 293 3.12 12.38 9.98
CA ARG A 293 2.06 11.47 10.42
C ARG A 293 1.44 11.99 11.73
N PRO A 294 0.10 12.13 11.83
CA PRO A 294 -0.53 12.59 13.06
C PRO A 294 -0.32 11.57 14.18
N THR A 295 0.08 12.07 15.35
CA THR A 295 0.17 11.26 16.57
C THR A 295 -1.20 11.05 17.20
N ILE A 296 -1.28 10.22 18.23
CA ILE A 296 -2.53 10.01 18.97
C ILE A 296 -3.00 11.33 19.58
N GLU A 297 -2.08 12.11 20.15
CA GLU A 297 -2.37 13.42 20.73
C GLU A 297 -2.85 14.42 19.66
N ASP A 298 -2.27 14.40 18.46
CA ASP A 298 -2.75 15.24 17.35
C ASP A 298 -4.20 14.88 16.99
N LEU A 299 -4.51 13.58 16.90
CA LEU A 299 -5.86 13.11 16.57
C LEU A 299 -6.86 13.45 17.68
N GLU A 300 -6.48 13.33 18.95
CA GLU A 300 -7.32 13.74 20.09
C GLU A 300 -7.63 15.24 20.05
N ILE A 301 -6.67 16.08 19.70
CA ILE A 301 -6.89 17.53 19.57
C ILE A 301 -7.81 17.84 18.38
N ILE A 302 -7.60 17.16 17.24
CA ILE A 302 -8.40 17.37 16.04
C ILE A 302 -9.85 16.90 16.28
N TYR A 303 -10.06 15.68 16.77
CA TYR A 303 -11.41 15.15 17.01
C TYR A 303 -12.08 15.75 18.25
N GLY A 304 -11.34 15.98 19.34
CA GLY A 304 -11.88 16.56 20.58
C GLY A 304 -12.34 18.02 20.43
N GLY A 305 -11.81 18.76 19.47
CA GLY A 305 -12.27 20.11 19.15
C GLY A 305 -13.65 20.18 18.46
N VAL A 306 -14.27 19.04 18.16
CA VAL A 306 -15.60 18.95 17.52
C VAL A 306 -16.72 18.89 18.55
N ASP A 307 -16.53 18.21 19.68
CA ASP A 307 -17.56 18.10 20.73
C ASP A 307 -17.80 19.42 21.48
N GLU A 308 -16.82 20.33 21.52
CA GLU A 308 -16.98 21.64 22.17
C GLU A 308 -17.65 22.71 21.28
N LYS A 309 -17.89 22.43 19.99
CA LYS A 309 -18.48 23.43 19.07
C LYS A 309 -20.00 23.41 19.02
N GLU A 310 -20.67 22.45 19.65
CA GLU A 310 -22.15 22.36 19.68
C GLU A 310 -22.79 22.91 20.98
N GLU A 311 -22.02 23.34 21.98
CA GLU A 311 -22.60 23.98 23.18
C GLU A 311 -22.30 25.50 23.24
N LYS A 312 -23.37 26.27 23.02
CA LYS A 312 -23.56 27.72 23.25
C LYS A 312 -22.57 28.43 24.22
N GLY A 313 -21.96 29.51 23.74
CA GLY A 313 -21.72 30.75 24.53
C GLY A 313 -20.27 31.11 24.87
N PRO A 314 -19.95 32.42 25.02
CA PRO A 314 -18.62 32.96 24.77
C PRO A 314 -17.65 32.75 25.94
N SER A 315 -16.52 32.10 25.69
CA SER A 315 -15.43 32.01 26.69
C SER A 315 -14.03 31.86 26.09
N LEU A 316 -13.82 32.26 24.82
CA LEU A 316 -12.48 32.24 24.19
C LEU A 316 -11.48 33.25 24.77
N LEU A 317 -11.89 34.15 25.69
CA LEU A 317 -10.97 35.04 26.40
C LEU A 317 -10.54 34.53 27.80
N SER A 318 -11.17 33.50 28.37
CA SER A 318 -10.80 33.00 29.70
C SER A 318 -9.67 31.97 29.69
N GLN A 319 -9.47 31.21 28.60
CA GLN A 319 -8.38 30.24 28.52
C GLN A 319 -7.00 30.89 28.25
N ALA A 320 -6.95 32.06 27.63
CA ALA A 320 -5.70 32.79 27.42
C ALA A 320 -5.12 33.39 28.72
N ALA A 321 -5.94 33.62 29.75
CA ALA A 321 -5.49 34.17 31.03
C ALA A 321 -4.78 33.12 31.93
N GLY A 322 -5.04 31.82 31.73
CA GLY A 322 -4.41 30.74 32.51
C GLY A 322 -2.98 30.40 32.09
N ILE A 323 -2.66 30.59 30.80
CA ILE A 323 -1.39 30.16 30.19
C ILE A 323 -0.26 31.19 30.43
N PHE A 324 -0.57 32.44 30.76
CA PHE A 324 0.45 33.46 31.09
C PHE A 324 0.94 33.44 32.56
N SER A 325 0.36 32.61 33.43
CA SER A 325 0.78 32.50 34.84
C SER A 325 2.01 31.59 35.05
N SER A 326 2.34 30.72 34.09
CA SER A 326 3.45 29.76 34.19
C SER A 326 4.81 30.34 33.79
N ILE A 327 4.84 31.42 33.00
CA ILE A 327 6.08 32.06 32.54
C ILE A 327 6.73 32.93 33.64
N ASN A 328 5.93 33.53 34.54
CA ASN A 328 6.46 34.34 35.64
C ASN A 328 7.13 33.52 36.78
N ARG A 329 6.99 32.19 36.79
CA ARG A 329 7.67 31.32 37.75
C ARG A 329 9.04 30.85 37.26
N PHE A 330 9.27 30.85 35.95
CA PHE A 330 10.55 30.44 35.35
C PHE A 330 11.62 31.54 35.35
N MET A 331 11.22 32.83 35.30
CA MET A 331 12.17 33.95 35.34
C MET A 331 12.73 34.27 36.74
N LYS A 332 12.23 33.65 37.81
CA LYS A 332 12.72 33.87 39.19
C LYS A 332 13.77 32.83 39.66
N VAL A 333 14.15 31.89 38.80
CA VAL A 333 15.12 30.81 39.09
C VAL A 333 16.48 31.05 38.40
N ILE A 334 16.60 32.07 37.54
CA ILE A 334 17.86 32.45 36.88
C ILE A 334 18.49 33.72 37.49
N SER A 335 17.83 34.39 38.43
CA SER A 335 18.42 35.50 39.19
C SER A 335 18.77 35.08 40.63
N ARG A 336 19.82 34.28 40.80
CA ARG A 336 20.68 34.34 41.99
C ARG A 336 22.05 33.74 41.73
#